data_AF-A0A8T4NMA7-F1
#
_entry.id   AF-A0A8T4NMA7-F1
#
_cell.length_a   1.000
_cell.length_b   1.000
_cell.length_c   1.000
_cell.angle_alpha   90.00
_cell.angle_beta   90.00
_cell.angle_gamma   90.00
#
_symmetry.space_group_name_H-M   'P 1'
#
loop_
_entity.id
_entity.type
_entity.pdbx_description
1 polymer ?
#
loop_
_entity_poly.entity_id
_entity_poly.type
_entity_poly.pdbx_seq_one_letter_code
_entity_poly.pdbx_strand_id
1 'polypeptide(L)'
;MNETEKLEKPGWLKTKPVELEKTIIEFAKQGKTYSKIGIILRDQHGIPKSKLLGKRISEIVKENKITIKAEEERVKNKISGLNSHIEKHKHDKKAKKSLMKNSWIMHKEEVAKAIMQN
;
A
#
# COMPACT_ATOMS: atom_id res chain seq x y z
N MET A 1 -19.42 -13.95 5.34
CA MET A 1 -18.28 -14.12 6.28
C MET A 1 -17.72 -12.75 6.61
N ASN A 2 -18.23 -12.26 7.73
CA ASN A 2 -17.78 -11.20 8.62
C ASN A 2 -17.75 -9.78 8.04
N GLU A 3 -18.96 -9.21 8.04
CA GLU A 3 -19.21 -7.86 8.57
C GLU A 3 -18.12 -7.44 9.54
N THR A 4 -17.54 -6.29 9.22
CA THR A 4 -16.56 -5.59 10.03
C THR A 4 -17.06 -5.46 11.45
N GLU A 5 -16.55 -6.33 12.34
CA GLU A 5 -16.51 -6.05 13.76
C GLU A 5 -16.01 -4.62 13.90
N LYS A 6 -16.89 -3.74 14.39
CA LYS A 6 -16.53 -2.40 14.82
C LYS A 6 -15.39 -2.61 15.80
N LEU A 7 -14.16 -2.39 15.33
CA LEU A 7 -12.99 -2.35 16.18
C LEU A 7 -13.21 -1.13 17.07
N GLU A 8 -13.85 -1.35 18.22
CA GLU A 8 -14.03 -0.32 19.21
C GLU A 8 -12.64 0.21 19.53
N LYS A 9 -12.52 1.53 19.37
CA LYS A 9 -11.29 2.23 19.63
C LYS A 9 -10.88 1.92 21.07
N PRO A 10 -9.68 1.34 21.30
CA PRO A 10 -9.24 1.05 22.64
C PRO A 10 -9.32 2.31 23.49
N GLY A 11 -9.86 2.24 24.70
CA GLY A 11 -10.12 3.43 25.54
C GLY A 11 -8.87 4.28 25.84
N TRP A 12 -7.67 3.71 25.67
CA TRP A 12 -6.39 4.40 25.83
C TRP A 12 -5.94 5.19 24.59
N LEU A 13 -6.54 4.93 23.42
CA LEU A 13 -6.16 5.59 22.17
C LEU A 13 -6.81 6.97 22.13
N LYS A 14 -6.16 8.02 22.63
CA LYS A 14 -6.73 9.38 22.66
C LYS A 14 -6.60 10.15 21.34
N THR A 15 -5.88 9.60 20.36
CA THR A 15 -5.56 10.26 19.08
C THR A 15 -6.82 10.57 18.27
N LYS A 16 -6.96 11.83 17.83
CA LYS A 16 -8.08 12.24 16.97
C LYS A 16 -7.86 11.70 15.54
N PRO A 17 -8.92 11.27 14.83
CA PRO A 17 -8.80 10.79 13.46
C PRO A 17 -8.19 11.82 12.51
N VAL A 18 -8.54 13.09 12.69
CA VAL A 18 -8.04 14.23 11.89
C VAL A 18 -6.52 14.39 11.99
N GLU A 19 -5.95 14.20 13.18
CA GLU A 19 -4.51 14.36 13.39
C GLU A 19 -3.73 13.23 12.72
N LEU A 20 -4.27 12.01 12.80
CA LEU A 20 -3.67 10.85 12.16
C LEU A 20 -3.69 10.95 10.63
N GLU A 21 -4.79 11.43 10.04
CA GLU A 21 -4.87 11.65 8.59
C GLU A 21 -3.77 12.60 8.11
N LYS A 22 -3.53 13.69 8.86
CA LYS A 22 -2.43 14.63 8.58
C LYS A 22 -1.07 13.93 8.65
N THR A 23 -0.83 13.13 9.68
CA THR A 23 0.43 12.36 9.82
C THR A 23 0.63 11.37 8.68
N ILE A 24 -0.43 10.68 8.25
CA ILE A 24 -0.39 9.74 7.11
C ILE A 24 -0.04 10.49 5.82
N ILE A 25 -0.67 11.64 5.58
CA ILE A 25 -0.40 12.50 4.41
C ILE A 25 1.06 12.94 4.41
N GLU A 26 1.59 13.38 5.56
CA GLU A 26 2.98 13.82 5.69
C GLU A 26 3.95 12.68 5.37
N PHE A 27 3.72 11.49 5.91
CA PHE A 27 4.55 10.32 5.59
C PHE A 27 4.42 9.85 4.14
N ALA A 28 3.24 9.99 3.54
CA ALA A 28 3.04 9.70 2.13
C ALA A 28 3.80 10.70 1.24
N LYS A 29 3.83 12.00 1.59
CA LYS A 29 4.65 13.02 0.92
C LYS A 29 6.14 12.74 1.03
N GLN A 30 6.59 12.21 2.18
CA GLN A 30 7.97 11.72 2.37
C GLN A 30 8.29 10.48 1.53
N GLY A 31 7.33 9.93 0.77
CA GLY A 31 7.54 8.78 -0.10
C GLY A 31 7.60 7.44 0.64
N LYS A 32 7.17 7.37 1.91
CA LYS A 32 7.14 6.11 2.66
C LYS A 32 6.04 5.20 2.10
N THR A 33 6.34 3.92 1.94
CA THR A 33 5.37 2.89 1.52
C THR A 33 4.24 2.71 2.53
N TYR A 34 3.06 2.28 2.08
CA TYR A 34 1.89 2.09 2.96
C TYR A 34 2.19 1.18 4.15
N SER A 35 2.95 0.11 3.89
CA SER A 35 3.38 -0.84 4.93
C SER A 35 4.28 -0.18 5.97
N LYS A 36 5.21 0.68 5.52
CA LYS A 36 6.14 1.38 6.42
C LYS A 36 5.42 2.43 7.25
N ILE A 37 4.43 3.11 6.68
CA ILE A 37 3.54 4.02 7.43
C ILE A 37 2.82 3.24 8.53
N GLY A 38 2.25 2.07 8.22
CA GLY A 38 1.58 1.23 9.22
C GLY A 38 2.49 0.81 10.38
N ILE A 39 3.74 0.44 10.09
CA ILE A 39 4.75 0.09 11.12
C ILE A 39 5.05 1.31 12.00
N ILE A 40 5.28 2.48 11.41
CA ILE A 40 5.55 3.72 12.15
C ILE A 40 4.38 4.09 13.05
N LEU A 41 3.15 3.98 12.55
CA LEU A 41 1.94 4.25 13.33
C LEU A 41 1.78 3.28 14.50
N ARG A 42 2.17 2.02 14.33
CA ARG A 42 2.13 1.04 15.41
C ARG A 42 3.19 1.32 16.47
N ASP A 43 4.43 1.57 16.04
CA ASP A 43 5.58 1.61 16.93
C ASP A 43 5.75 2.99 17.60
N GLN A 44 5.41 4.08 16.91
CA GLN A 44 5.52 5.46 17.45
C GLN A 44 4.21 5.99 18.01
N HIS A 45 3.07 5.70 17.36
CA HIS A 45 1.77 6.23 17.74
C HIS A 45 0.89 5.22 18.49
N GLY A 46 1.36 3.98 18.67
CA GLY A 46 0.62 2.93 19.37
C GLY A 46 -0.66 2.48 18.63
N ILE A 47 -0.76 2.68 17.31
CA ILE A 47 -1.97 2.36 16.55
C ILE A 47 -1.82 0.98 15.88
N PRO A 48 -2.50 -0.08 16.38
CA PRO A 48 -2.27 -1.44 15.88
C PRO A 48 -2.91 -1.71 14.51
N LYS A 49 -4.02 -1.04 14.17
CA LYS A 49 -4.68 -1.16 12.87
C LYS A 49 -5.16 0.20 12.39
N SER A 50 -4.78 0.62 11.20
CA SER A 50 -5.29 1.87 10.61
C SER A 50 -6.81 1.87 10.40
N LYS A 51 -7.41 0.67 10.22
CA LYS A 51 -8.86 0.47 10.06
C LYS A 51 -9.67 0.84 11.32
N LEU A 52 -9.01 1.00 12.46
CA LEU A 52 -9.63 1.51 13.71
C LEU A 52 -10.26 2.91 13.55
N LEU A 53 -9.91 3.66 12.50
CA LEU A 53 -10.42 5.00 12.25
C LEU A 53 -11.38 5.09 11.06
N GLY A 54 -11.87 3.95 10.56
CA GLY A 54 -12.91 3.89 9.52
C GLY A 54 -12.40 3.83 8.08
N LYS A 55 -11.15 4.24 7.80
CA LYS A 55 -10.55 4.18 6.46
C LYS A 55 -9.21 3.42 6.44
N ARG A 56 -8.84 2.88 5.29
CA ARG A 56 -7.50 2.29 5.06
C ARG A 56 -6.50 3.39 4.70
N ILE A 57 -5.21 3.18 5.04
CA ILE A 57 -4.11 4.10 4.66
C ILE A 57 -4.11 4.34 3.13
N SER A 58 -4.34 3.28 2.35
CA SER A 58 -4.43 3.35 0.90
C SER A 58 -5.57 4.23 0.38
N GLU A 59 -6.69 4.31 1.11
CA GLU A 59 -7.83 5.15 0.73
C GLU A 59 -7.54 6.61 1.03
N ILE A 60 -7.01 6.90 2.22
CA ILE A 60 -6.62 8.27 2.64
C ILE A 60 -5.62 8.87 1.66
N VAL A 61 -4.61 8.11 1.25
CA VAL A 61 -3.58 8.59 0.31
C VAL A 61 -4.16 8.82 -1.10
N LYS A 62 -5.08 7.95 -1.55
CA LYS A 62 -5.76 8.09 -2.84
C LYS A 62 -6.70 9.29 -2.87
N GLU A 63 -7.47 9.53 -1.81
CA GLU A 63 -8.35 10.70 -1.68
C GLU A 63 -7.54 12.00 -1.77
N ASN A 64 -6.32 12.01 -1.21
CA ASN A 64 -5.40 13.15 -1.29
C ASN A 64 -4.60 13.22 -2.61
N LYS A 65 -4.87 12.32 -3.59
CA LYS A 65 -4.19 12.24 -4.88
C LYS A 65 -2.65 12.12 -4.79
N ILE A 66 -2.12 11.62 -3.68
CA ILE A 66 -0.69 11.43 -3.50
C ILE A 66 -0.30 10.09 -4.09
N THR A 67 0.63 10.09 -5.05
CA THR A 67 1.18 8.86 -5.62
C THR A 67 2.51 8.54 -4.95
N ILE A 68 2.56 7.41 -4.24
CA ILE A 68 3.79 6.96 -3.56
C ILE A 68 4.67 6.23 -4.58
N LYS A 69 5.66 6.94 -5.15
CA LYS A 69 6.61 6.39 -6.12
C LYS A 69 7.34 5.13 -5.62
N ALA A 70 7.59 5.03 -4.31
CA ALA A 70 8.27 3.89 -3.71
C ALA A 70 7.50 2.55 -3.85
N GLU A 71 6.18 2.56 -3.98
CA GLU A 71 5.41 1.32 -4.20
C GLU A 71 5.58 0.80 -5.63
N GLU A 72 5.66 1.68 -6.63
CA GLU A 72 5.88 1.30 -8.03
C GLU A 72 7.26 0.67 -8.22
N GLU A 73 8.29 1.26 -7.61
CA GLU A 73 9.65 0.71 -7.66
C GLU A 73 9.72 -0.69 -7.03
N ARG A 74 9.00 -0.92 -5.93
CA ARG A 74 8.92 -2.25 -5.29
C ARG A 74 8.39 -3.31 -6.26
N VAL A 75 7.37 -2.98 -7.05
CA VAL A 75 6.79 -3.92 -8.03
C VAL A 75 7.74 -4.10 -9.22
N LYS A 76 8.35 -3.03 -9.73
CA LYS A 76 9.37 -3.10 -10.80
C LYS A 76 10.55 -3.99 -10.39
N ASN A 77 11.08 -3.82 -9.19
CA ASN A 77 12.15 -4.64 -8.63
C ASN A 77 11.75 -6.11 -8.47
N LYS A 78 10.47 -6.38 -8.17
CA LYS A 78 9.96 -7.76 -8.11
C LYS A 78 9.89 -8.39 -9.50
N ILE A 79 9.47 -7.64 -10.50
CA ILE A 79 9.39 -8.08 -11.90
C ILE A 79 10.80 -8.38 -12.43
N SER A 80 11.78 -7.50 -12.21
CA SER A 80 13.16 -7.73 -12.67
C SER A 80 13.75 -9.00 -12.05
N GLY A 81 13.60 -9.19 -10.73
CA GLY A 81 14.05 -10.41 -10.06
C GLY A 81 13.35 -11.68 -10.54
N LEU A 82 12.05 -11.60 -10.85
CA LEU A 82 11.30 -12.73 -11.42
C LEU A 82 11.76 -13.07 -12.84
N ASN A 83 12.08 -12.07 -13.66
CA ASN A 83 12.62 -12.28 -15.01
C ASN A 83 13.95 -13.03 -14.94
N SER A 84 14.88 -12.58 -14.09
CA SER A 84 16.17 -13.26 -13.89
C SER A 84 16.02 -14.69 -13.35
N HIS A 85 15.02 -14.95 -12.50
CA HIS A 85 14.73 -16.30 -12.00
C HIS A 85 14.18 -17.22 -13.10
N ILE A 86 13.22 -16.73 -13.91
CA ILE A 86 12.58 -17.50 -14.97
C ILE A 86 13.55 -17.82 -16.11
N GLU A 87 14.51 -16.94 -16.38
CA GLU A 87 15.57 -17.17 -17.37
C GLU A 87 16.39 -18.43 -17.05
N LYS A 88 16.73 -18.61 -15.76
CA LYS A 88 17.43 -19.79 -15.24
C LYS A 88 16.50 -21.00 -15.08
N HIS A 89 15.24 -20.78 -14.71
CA HIS A 89 14.26 -21.83 -14.41
C HIS A 89 13.01 -21.74 -15.31
N LYS A 90 13.18 -22.07 -16.59
CA LYS A 90 12.14 -21.92 -17.63
C LYS A 90 10.86 -22.73 -17.39
N HIS A 91 10.92 -23.80 -16.60
CA HIS A 91 9.77 -24.67 -16.31
C HIS A 91 9.01 -24.28 -15.03
N ASP A 92 9.46 -23.27 -14.27
CA ASP A 92 8.78 -22.82 -13.06
C ASP A 92 7.48 -22.07 -13.41
N LYS A 93 6.38 -22.83 -13.46
CA LYS A 93 5.03 -22.33 -13.75
C LYS A 93 4.54 -21.34 -12.66
N LYS A 94 4.98 -21.49 -11.41
CA LYS A 94 4.58 -20.62 -10.30
C LYS A 94 5.21 -19.25 -10.44
N ALA A 95 6.50 -19.19 -10.81
CA ALA A 95 7.19 -17.94 -11.09
C ALA A 95 6.55 -17.20 -12.28
N LYS A 96 6.24 -17.89 -13.39
CA LYS A 96 5.54 -17.30 -14.54
C LYS A 96 4.18 -16.70 -14.19
N LYS A 97 3.38 -17.42 -13.40
CA LYS A 97 2.09 -16.91 -12.90
C LYS A 97 2.28 -15.66 -12.02
N SER A 98 3.31 -15.65 -11.18
CA SER A 98 3.63 -14.48 -10.36
C SER A 98 4.07 -13.29 -11.21
N LEU A 99 4.89 -13.51 -12.24
CA LEU A 99 5.32 -12.46 -13.17
C LEU A 99 4.11 -11.83 -13.86
N MET A 100 3.23 -12.65 -14.46
CA MET A 100 2.01 -12.19 -15.12
C MET A 100 1.15 -11.33 -14.20
N LYS A 101 0.95 -11.76 -12.96
CA LYS A 101 0.19 -11.00 -11.96
C LYS A 101 0.82 -9.64 -11.68
N ASN A 102 2.13 -9.60 -11.45
CA ASN A 102 2.84 -8.34 -11.13
C ASN A 102 2.87 -7.39 -12.32
N SER A 103 3.09 -7.91 -13.54
CA SER A 103 3.03 -7.11 -14.77
C SER A 103 1.63 -6.52 -15.01
N TRP A 104 0.57 -7.29 -14.73
CA TRP A 104 -0.81 -6.79 -14.85
C TRP A 104 -1.11 -5.68 -13.84
N ILE A 105 -0.59 -5.78 -12.61
CA ILE A 105 -0.74 -4.72 -11.60
C ILE A 105 -0.10 -3.42 -12.09
N MET A 106 1.12 -3.47 -12.63
CA MET A 106 1.80 -2.30 -13.19
C MET A 106 1.00 -1.66 -14.33
N HIS A 107 0.56 -2.48 -15.29
CA HIS A 107 -0.22 -1.99 -16.42
C HIS A 107 -1.51 -1.30 -15.97
N LYS A 108 -2.21 -1.88 -14.98
CA LYS A 108 -3.42 -1.27 -14.42
C LYS A 108 -3.14 0.08 -13.76
N GLU A 109 -2.02 0.23 -13.06
CA GLU A 109 -1.60 1.50 -12.46
C GLU A 109 -1.27 2.55 -13.53
N GLU A 110 -0.59 2.17 -14.61
CA GLU A 110 -0.29 3.04 -15.75
C GLU A 110 -1.57 3.54 -16.43
N VAL A 111 -2.51 2.64 -16.73
CA VAL A 111 -3.82 2.99 -17.30
C VAL A 111 -4.60 3.92 -16.37
N ALA A 112 -4.60 3.67 -15.06
CA ALA A 112 -5.27 4.53 -14.10
C ALA A 112 -4.68 5.95 -14.05
N LYS A 113 -3.35 6.09 -14.17
CA LYS A 113 -2.70 7.40 -14.26
C LYS A 113 -3.06 8.13 -15.56
N ALA A 114 -3.09 7.42 -16.68
CA ALA A 114 -3.47 7.99 -17.97
C ALA A 114 -4.92 8.53 -17.95
N ILE A 115 -5.85 7.81 -17.33
CA ILE A 115 -7.24 8.26 -17.16
C ILE A 115 -7.33 9.51 -16.25
N MET A 116 -6.46 9.65 -15.23
CA MET A 116 -6.48 10.81 -14.34
C MET A 116 -5.82 12.08 -14.94
N GLN A 117 -5.06 11.94 -16.03
CA GLN A 117 -4.36 13.05 -16.69
C GLN A 117 -5.14 13.65 -17.87
N ASN A 118 -6.27 13.06 -18.24
CA ASN A 118 -7.18 13.48 -19.32
C ASN A 118 -8.49 13.99 -18.73
#